data_AF-A0A953M8R1-F1
#
_entry.id   AF-A0A953M8R1-F1
#
_cell.length_a   1.000
_cell.length_b   1.000
_cell.length_c   1.000
_cell.angle_alpha   90.00
_cell.angle_beta   90.00
_cell.angle_gamma   90.00
#
_symmetry.space_group_name_H-M   'P 1'
#
loop_
_entity.id
_entity.type
_entity.pdbx_description
1 polymer ?
#
loop_
_entity_poly.entity_id
_entity_poly.type
_entity_poly.pdbx_seq_one_letter_code
_entity_poly.pdbx_strand_id
1 'polypeptide(L)'
;MDHEARRELKKFLNEHVARVKPLTLQCNEAWWMLNTTGEEEWQAKTVEANERLKRLFADRYDFGSIEKWREQAAGLDPELKRQLDLVHLDFLAHQTDDATIRETVQLETDLEARYANHRGTVGGEAISDNEILEEFKTSNDSERRREVWEASKSIGPVVR
;
A
#
# COMPACT_ATOMS: atom_id res chain seq x y z
N MET A 1 27.92 5.72 18.34
CA MET A 1 28.27 5.98 16.92
C MET A 1 29.39 7.00 16.84
N ASP A 2 30.39 6.80 15.98
CA ASP A 2 31.41 7.83 15.71
C ASP A 2 30.90 8.93 14.75
N HIS A 3 31.72 9.96 14.53
CA HIS A 3 31.35 11.12 13.71
C HIS A 3 31.19 10.77 12.21
N GLU A 4 31.95 9.80 11.72
CA GLU A 4 31.91 9.37 10.31
C GLU A 4 30.64 8.59 10.02
N ALA A 5 30.34 7.56 10.81
CA ALA A 5 29.12 6.77 10.71
C ALA A 5 27.87 7.66 10.84
N ARG A 6 27.91 8.68 11.71
CA ARG A 6 26.80 9.66 11.83
C ARG A 6 26.63 10.50 10.57
N ARG A 7 27.72 10.90 9.91
CA ARG A 7 27.70 11.65 8.65
C ARG A 7 27.15 10.79 7.51
N GLU A 8 27.55 9.53 7.44
CA GLU A 8 27.04 8.56 6.47
C GLU A 8 25.55 8.28 6.65
N LEU A 9 25.09 8.05 7.88
CA LEU A 9 23.66 7.88 8.18
C LEU A 9 22.83 9.08 7.70
N LYS A 10 23.26 10.31 8.03
CA LYS A 10 22.56 11.52 7.59
C LYS A 10 22.52 11.65 6.07
N LYS A 11 23.63 11.34 5.40
CA LYS A 11 23.71 11.34 3.94
C LYS A 11 22.73 10.32 3.36
N PHE A 12 22.76 9.09 3.86
CA PHE A 12 21.85 8.02 3.45
C PHE A 12 20.39 8.41 3.61
N LEU A 13 20.00 8.97 4.77
CA LEU A 13 18.62 9.39 5.01
C LEU A 13 18.16 10.46 4.01
N ASN A 14 19.00 11.45 3.71
CA ASN A 14 18.69 12.48 2.72
C ASN A 14 18.51 11.90 1.31
N GLU A 15 19.41 11.00 0.90
CA GLU A 15 19.34 10.32 -0.39
C GLU A 15 18.14 9.36 -0.47
N HIS A 16 17.83 8.67 0.63
CA HIS A 16 16.67 7.80 0.75
C HIS A 16 15.37 8.60 0.60
N VAL A 17 15.22 9.73 1.29
CA VAL A 17 14.05 10.62 1.15
C VAL A 17 13.90 11.12 -0.29
N ALA A 18 15.01 11.50 -0.94
CA ALA A 18 14.98 11.95 -2.32
C ALA A 18 14.55 10.84 -3.31
N ARG A 19 14.89 9.58 -3.03
CA ARG A 19 14.47 8.41 -3.83
C ARG A 19 13.01 8.01 -3.57
N VAL A 20 12.59 7.97 -2.31
CA VAL A 20 11.25 7.49 -1.90
C VAL A 20 10.16 8.48 -2.24
N LYS A 21 10.38 9.78 -2.02
CA LYS A 21 9.35 10.82 -2.22
C LYS A 21 8.63 10.76 -3.59
N PRO A 22 9.33 10.73 -4.75
CA PRO A 22 8.64 10.64 -6.03
C PRO A 22 7.94 9.29 -6.23
N LEU A 23 8.48 8.19 -5.70
CA LEU A 23 7.87 6.86 -5.82
C LEU A 23 6.59 6.74 -5.02
N THR A 24 6.59 7.23 -3.77
CA THR A 24 5.38 7.27 -2.94
C THR A 24 4.29 8.12 -3.57
N LEU A 25 4.64 9.26 -4.17
CA LEU A 25 3.67 10.08 -4.90
C LEU A 25 3.04 9.30 -6.06
N GLN A 26 3.85 8.64 -6.88
CA GLN A 26 3.36 7.83 -8.00
C GLN A 26 2.47 6.67 -7.54
N CYS A 27 2.84 5.97 -6.47
CA CYS A 27 2.02 4.91 -5.89
C CYS A 27 0.66 5.45 -5.47
N ASN A 28 0.64 6.56 -4.74
CA ASN A 28 -0.58 7.18 -4.23
C ASN A 28 -1.49 7.69 -5.36
N GLU A 29 -0.91 8.30 -6.39
CA GLU A 29 -1.66 8.79 -7.55
C GLU A 29 -2.28 7.64 -8.35
N ALA A 30 -1.50 6.59 -8.65
CA ALA A 30 -2.00 5.43 -9.39
C ALA A 30 -3.11 4.71 -8.61
N TRP A 31 -2.91 4.50 -7.31
CA TRP A 31 -3.90 3.91 -6.42
C TRP A 31 -5.19 4.74 -6.36
N TRP A 32 -5.07 6.06 -6.22
CA TRP A 32 -6.23 6.96 -6.21
C TRP A 32 -7.03 6.87 -7.49
N MET A 33 -6.34 6.89 -8.64
CA MET A 33 -7.00 6.80 -9.94
C MET A 33 -7.67 5.44 -10.15
N LEU A 34 -7.03 4.34 -9.76
CA LEU A 34 -7.64 3.00 -9.83
C LEU A 34 -8.92 2.93 -9.01
N ASN A 35 -8.91 3.43 -7.77
CA ASN A 35 -10.06 3.36 -6.87
C ASN A 35 -11.20 4.33 -7.25
N THR A 36 -10.91 5.39 -7.99
CA THR A 36 -11.92 6.38 -8.41
C THR A 36 -12.47 6.16 -9.81
N THR A 37 -11.72 5.49 -10.69
CA THR A 37 -12.10 5.28 -12.10
C THR A 37 -12.34 3.82 -12.45
N GLY A 38 -11.64 2.88 -11.80
CA GLY A 38 -11.68 1.46 -12.13
C GLY A 38 -10.95 1.07 -13.43
N GLU A 39 -10.27 2.00 -14.11
CA GLU A 39 -9.65 1.73 -15.41
C GLU A 39 -8.39 0.84 -15.30
N GLU A 40 -8.27 -0.11 -16.23
CA GLU A 40 -7.17 -1.08 -16.29
C GLU A 40 -5.78 -0.43 -16.45
N GLU A 41 -5.70 0.74 -17.10
CA GLU A 41 -4.44 1.50 -17.21
C GLU A 41 -3.88 1.86 -15.82
N TRP A 42 -4.75 2.25 -14.88
CA TRP A 42 -4.34 2.60 -13.53
C TRP A 42 -3.99 1.37 -12.69
N GLN A 43 -4.54 0.21 -13.02
CA GLN A 43 -4.13 -1.07 -12.44
C GLN A 43 -2.66 -1.37 -12.79
N ALA A 44 -2.29 -1.30 -14.07
CA ALA A 44 -0.92 -1.53 -14.51
C ALA A 44 0.09 -0.54 -13.89
N LYS A 45 -0.28 0.76 -13.81
CA LYS A 45 0.55 1.78 -13.16
C LYS A 45 0.70 1.55 -11.65
N THR A 46 -0.33 1.03 -10.99
CA THR A 46 -0.29 0.70 -9.56
C THR A 46 0.69 -0.45 -9.30
N VAL A 47 0.66 -1.50 -10.14
CA VAL A 47 1.63 -2.61 -10.06
C VAL A 47 3.05 -2.08 -10.25
N GLU A 48 3.32 -1.34 -11.32
CA GLU A 48 4.67 -0.83 -11.63
C GLU A 48 5.23 0.04 -10.50
N ALA A 49 4.44 1.00 -10.01
CA ALA A 49 4.88 1.94 -8.98
C ALA A 49 5.17 1.21 -7.66
N ASN A 50 4.28 0.30 -7.24
CA ASN A 50 4.45 -0.46 -5.99
C ASN A 50 5.63 -1.43 -6.07
N GLU A 51 5.82 -2.14 -7.20
CA GLU A 51 6.99 -3.00 -7.38
C GLU A 51 8.29 -2.21 -7.22
N ARG A 52 8.37 -1.03 -7.84
CA ARG A 52 9.56 -0.18 -7.76
C ARG A 52 9.83 0.31 -6.34
N LEU A 53 8.78 0.67 -5.61
CA LEU A 53 8.91 1.10 -4.21
C LEU A 53 9.31 -0.08 -3.30
N LYS A 54 8.67 -1.24 -3.43
CA LYS A 54 9.00 -2.43 -2.62
C LYS A 54 10.41 -2.93 -2.90
N ARG A 55 10.87 -2.92 -4.16
CA ARG A 55 12.27 -3.27 -4.50
C ARG A 55 13.29 -2.31 -3.88
N LEU A 56 12.98 -1.02 -3.76
CA LEU A 56 13.84 -0.07 -3.04
C LEU A 56 14.01 -0.48 -1.58
N PHE A 57 12.91 -0.86 -0.91
CA PHE A 57 12.94 -1.32 0.48
C PHE A 57 13.49 -2.75 0.65
N ALA A 58 13.53 -3.55 -0.41
CA ALA A 58 14.11 -4.89 -0.43
C ALA A 58 15.64 -4.90 -0.62
N ASP A 59 16.26 -3.75 -0.88
CA ASP A 59 17.70 -3.68 -1.11
C ASP A 59 18.48 -4.14 0.13
N ARG A 60 19.17 -5.27 -0.01
CA ARG A 60 19.89 -5.92 1.10
C ARG A 60 21.15 -5.16 1.52
N TYR A 61 21.72 -4.35 0.63
CA TYR A 61 22.92 -3.57 0.92
C TYR A 61 22.58 -2.36 1.80
N ASP A 62 21.54 -1.61 1.41
CA ASP A 62 20.98 -0.52 2.19
C ASP A 62 20.47 -1.05 3.54
N PHE A 63 19.75 -2.18 3.57
CA PHE A 63 19.29 -2.80 4.82
C PHE A 63 20.45 -3.21 5.75
N GLY A 64 21.51 -3.81 5.20
CA GLY A 64 22.69 -4.16 5.99
C GLY A 64 23.42 -2.94 6.57
N SER A 65 23.38 -1.79 5.87
CA SER A 65 23.94 -0.53 6.38
C SER A 65 23.08 0.04 7.51
N ILE A 66 21.75 -0.03 7.36
CA ILE A 66 20.77 0.36 8.39
C ILE A 66 20.99 -0.43 9.68
N GLU A 67 21.12 -1.76 9.60
CA GLU A 67 21.37 -2.62 10.77
C GLU A 67 22.64 -2.22 11.53
N LYS A 68 23.74 -1.99 10.79
CA LYS A 68 25.00 -1.54 11.40
C LYS A 68 24.87 -0.19 12.11
N TRP A 69 24.12 0.75 11.55
CA TRP A 69 23.87 2.02 12.24
C TRP A 69 23.01 1.84 13.48
N ARG A 70 22.06 0.88 13.49
CA ARG A 70 21.22 0.59 14.66
C ARG A 70 22.02 0.02 15.81
N GLU A 71 22.95 -0.90 15.55
CA GLU A 71 23.87 -1.43 16.58
C GLU A 71 24.68 -0.31 17.26
N GLN A 72 24.96 0.77 16.52
CA GLN A 72 25.76 1.89 17.00
C GLN A 72 24.93 3.08 17.51
N ALA A 73 23.59 2.96 17.54
CA ALA A 73 22.67 4.08 17.75
C ALA A 73 22.66 4.65 19.19
N ALA A 74 23.44 4.06 20.11
CA ALA A 74 23.62 4.60 21.45
C ALA A 74 24.15 6.04 21.41
N GLY A 75 23.47 6.94 22.13
CA GLY A 75 23.83 8.36 22.21
C GLY A 75 23.48 9.18 20.97
N LEU A 76 22.71 8.64 20.01
CA LEU A 76 22.16 9.45 18.94
C LEU A 76 21.14 10.46 19.47
N ASP A 77 21.05 11.59 18.76
CA ASP A 77 19.97 12.54 18.93
C ASP A 77 18.61 11.83 18.76
N PRO A 78 17.60 12.10 19.61
CA PRO A 78 16.29 11.44 19.54
C PRO A 78 15.63 11.50 18.15
N GLU A 79 15.75 12.61 17.42
CA GLU A 79 15.18 12.76 16.08
C GLU A 79 15.85 11.83 15.07
N LEU A 80 17.19 11.85 15.04
CA LEU A 80 17.96 11.01 14.12
C LEU A 80 17.78 9.53 14.43
N LYS A 81 17.68 9.17 15.72
CA LYS A 81 17.37 7.81 16.14
C LYS A 81 15.99 7.38 15.63
N ARG A 82 14.98 8.25 15.76
CA ARG A 82 13.60 7.96 15.31
C ARG A 82 13.54 7.76 13.80
N GLN A 83 14.25 8.57 13.02
CA GLN A 83 14.35 8.43 11.56
C GLN A 83 14.99 7.07 11.18
N LEU A 84 16.09 6.69 11.84
CA LEU A 84 16.73 5.41 11.62
C LEU A 84 15.80 4.23 11.97
N ASP A 85 15.06 4.31 13.07
CA ASP A 85 14.09 3.28 13.46
C ASP A 85 12.95 3.14 12.45
N LEU A 86 12.44 4.25 11.88
CA LEU A 86 11.41 4.22 10.84
C LEU A 86 11.90 3.53 9.58
N VAL A 87 13.03 3.99 9.04
CA VAL A 87 13.59 3.44 7.81
C VAL A 87 13.94 1.96 8.00
N HIS A 88 14.42 1.55 9.17
CA HIS A 88 14.60 0.13 9.46
C HIS A 88 13.32 -0.68 9.37
N LEU A 89 12.22 -0.20 9.95
CA LEU A 89 10.93 -0.92 9.88
C LEU A 89 10.41 -0.99 8.44
N ASP A 90 10.58 0.09 7.67
CA ASP A 90 10.20 0.11 6.25
C ASP A 90 10.98 -0.94 5.46
N PHE A 91 12.30 -1.05 5.64
CA PHE A 91 13.10 -2.08 4.96
C PHE A 91 12.83 -3.50 5.49
N LEU A 92 12.68 -3.67 6.81
CA LEU A 92 12.48 -4.96 7.45
C LEU A 92 11.25 -5.69 6.89
N ALA A 93 10.18 -4.94 6.62
CA ALA A 93 8.93 -5.48 6.06
C ALA A 93 9.08 -6.02 4.62
N HIS A 94 10.16 -5.68 3.91
CA HIS A 94 10.30 -5.93 2.47
C HIS A 94 11.51 -6.83 2.11
N GLN A 95 12.12 -7.54 3.08
CA GLN A 95 13.32 -8.38 2.83
C GLN A 95 13.03 -9.73 2.12
N THR A 96 11.99 -9.79 1.30
CA THR A 96 11.62 -10.94 0.47
C THR A 96 12.35 -10.93 -0.88
N ASP A 97 12.25 -12.01 -1.65
CA ASP A 97 12.83 -12.07 -3.00
C ASP A 97 11.94 -11.35 -4.04
N ASP A 98 12.56 -10.99 -5.17
CA ASP A 98 11.90 -10.27 -6.26
C ASP A 98 10.63 -10.96 -6.78
N ALA A 99 10.60 -12.30 -6.83
CA ALA A 99 9.43 -13.01 -7.33
C ALA A 99 8.26 -12.88 -6.35
N THR A 100 8.51 -13.06 -5.05
CA THR A 100 7.53 -12.84 -3.99
C THR A 100 7.00 -11.40 -3.98
N ILE A 101 7.88 -10.40 -4.18
CA ILE A 101 7.46 -8.98 -4.26
C ILE A 101 6.48 -8.77 -5.42
N ARG A 102 6.82 -9.25 -6.62
CA ARG A 102 5.95 -9.11 -7.80
C ARG A 102 4.60 -9.79 -7.60
N GLU A 103 4.62 -11.04 -7.13
CA GLU A 103 3.40 -11.81 -6.88
C GLU A 103 2.49 -11.10 -5.87
N THR A 104 3.06 -10.61 -4.77
CA THR A 104 2.30 -9.88 -3.74
C THR A 104 1.67 -8.61 -4.29
N VAL A 105 2.44 -7.80 -5.02
CA VAL A 105 1.93 -6.55 -5.61
C VAL A 105 0.83 -6.82 -6.63
N GLN A 106 0.99 -7.85 -7.46
CA GLN A 106 -0.03 -8.23 -8.43
C GLN A 106 -1.32 -8.67 -7.73
N LEU A 107 -1.22 -9.54 -6.73
CA LEU A 107 -2.38 -10.02 -5.97
C LEU A 107 -3.11 -8.89 -5.24
N GLU A 108 -2.37 -7.99 -4.58
CA GLU A 108 -2.92 -6.80 -3.91
C GLU A 108 -3.66 -5.91 -4.92
N THR A 109 -3.04 -5.64 -6.06
CA THR A 109 -3.60 -4.73 -7.08
C THR A 109 -4.82 -5.34 -7.79
N ASP A 110 -4.78 -6.64 -8.08
CA ASP A 110 -5.93 -7.37 -8.66
C ASP A 110 -7.12 -7.38 -7.70
N LEU A 111 -6.85 -7.52 -6.39
CA LEU A 111 -7.87 -7.45 -5.36
C LEU A 111 -8.54 -6.07 -5.35
N GLU A 112 -7.74 -5.00 -5.34
CA GLU A 112 -8.23 -3.62 -5.38
C GLU A 112 -9.05 -3.34 -6.64
N ALA A 113 -8.57 -3.76 -7.82
CA ALA A 113 -9.28 -3.57 -9.08
C ALA A 113 -10.65 -4.29 -9.08
N ARG A 114 -10.72 -5.50 -8.51
CA ARG A 114 -11.99 -6.23 -8.35
C ARG A 114 -12.94 -5.50 -7.41
N TYR A 115 -12.46 -5.00 -6.28
CA TYR A 115 -13.29 -4.20 -5.36
C TYR A 115 -13.80 -2.91 -6.02
N ALA A 116 -12.92 -2.15 -6.69
CA ALA A 116 -13.28 -0.88 -7.32
C ALA A 116 -14.36 -1.04 -8.41
N ASN A 117 -14.27 -2.13 -9.19
CA ASN A 117 -15.16 -2.38 -10.32
C ASN A 117 -16.42 -3.19 -9.97
N HIS A 118 -16.45 -3.89 -8.84
CA HIS A 118 -17.60 -4.71 -8.49
C HIS A 118 -18.84 -3.88 -8.20
N ARG A 119 -19.98 -4.35 -8.69
CA ARG A 119 -21.30 -3.79 -8.36
C ARG A 119 -22.23 -4.93 -7.96
N GLY A 120 -22.78 -4.84 -6.75
CA GLY A 120 -23.83 -5.74 -6.30
C GLY A 120 -25.11 -5.51 -7.11
N THR A 121 -25.98 -6.51 -7.18
CA THR A 121 -27.25 -6.41 -7.91
C THR A 121 -28.42 -6.52 -6.95
N VAL A 122 -29.39 -5.61 -7.06
CA VAL A 122 -30.63 -5.59 -6.28
C VAL A 122 -31.78 -5.36 -7.24
N GLY A 123 -32.80 -6.22 -7.25
CA GLY A 123 -33.90 -6.15 -8.21
C GLY A 123 -33.48 -6.31 -9.68
N GLY A 124 -32.31 -6.90 -9.94
CA GLY A 124 -31.73 -7.01 -11.29
C GLY A 124 -30.92 -5.79 -11.74
N GLU A 125 -30.86 -4.73 -10.93
CA GLU A 125 -30.08 -3.52 -11.23
C GLU A 125 -28.77 -3.49 -10.43
N ALA A 126 -27.69 -3.10 -11.10
CA ALA A 126 -26.41 -2.90 -10.46
C ALA A 126 -26.44 -1.63 -9.61
N ILE A 127 -26.04 -1.74 -8.34
CA ILE A 127 -25.97 -0.61 -7.40
C ILE A 127 -24.53 -0.40 -6.91
N SER A 128 -24.18 0.85 -6.65
CA SER A 128 -22.89 1.25 -6.09
C SER A 128 -22.82 1.03 -4.57
N ASP A 129 -21.60 0.99 -4.04
CA ASP A 129 -21.37 0.92 -2.59
C ASP A 129 -21.98 2.11 -1.84
N ASN A 130 -21.99 3.30 -2.47
CA ASN A 130 -22.63 4.48 -1.89
C ASN A 130 -24.15 4.31 -1.79
N GLU A 131 -24.79 3.71 -2.79
CA GLU A 131 -26.21 3.38 -2.76
C GLU A 131 -26.52 2.30 -1.73
N ILE A 132 -25.68 1.26 -1.62
CA ILE A 132 -25.77 0.23 -0.56
C ILE A 132 -25.73 0.89 0.83
N LEU A 133 -24.77 1.79 1.05
CA LEU A 133 -24.64 2.50 2.33
C LEU A 133 -25.83 3.41 2.62
N GLU A 134 -26.42 4.02 1.60
CA GLU A 134 -27.58 4.89 1.77
C GLU A 134 -28.84 4.09 2.09
N GLU A 135 -29.05 2.96 1.42
CA GLU A 135 -30.14 2.01 1.71
C GLU A 135 -30.06 1.50 3.16
N PHE A 136 -28.86 1.21 3.67
CA PHE A 136 -28.69 0.80 5.07
C PHE A 136 -29.05 1.89 6.09
N LYS A 137 -28.96 3.17 5.72
CA LYS A 137 -29.32 4.29 6.60
C LYS A 137 -30.80 4.64 6.53
N THR A 138 -31.40 4.55 5.35
CA THR A 138 -32.71 5.15 5.06
C THR A 138 -33.84 4.14 5.03
N SER A 139 -33.56 2.89 4.66
CA SER A 139 -34.61 1.87 4.51
C SER A 139 -35.05 1.30 5.87
N ASN A 140 -36.37 1.19 6.04
CA ASN A 140 -37.00 0.47 7.15
C ASN A 140 -37.63 -0.86 6.71
N ASP A 141 -37.49 -1.22 5.43
CA ASP A 141 -37.99 -2.47 4.88
C ASP A 141 -36.96 -3.59 5.09
N SER A 142 -37.34 -4.60 5.87
CA SER A 142 -36.47 -5.73 6.20
C SER A 142 -36.10 -6.60 4.99
N GLU A 143 -37.01 -6.76 4.02
CA GLU A 143 -36.73 -7.57 2.82
C GLU A 143 -35.78 -6.82 1.91
N ARG A 144 -36.03 -5.53 1.68
CA ARG A 144 -35.12 -4.66 0.91
C ARG A 144 -33.72 -4.62 1.52
N ARG A 145 -33.60 -4.42 2.83
CA ARG A 145 -32.29 -4.38 3.51
C ARG A 145 -31.55 -5.70 3.41
N ARG A 146 -32.26 -6.83 3.46
CA ARG A 146 -31.66 -8.15 3.27
C ARG A 146 -31.09 -8.29 1.86
N GLU A 147 -31.87 -7.93 0.84
CA GLU A 147 -31.43 -8.01 -0.56
C GLU A 147 -30.17 -7.14 -0.80
N VAL A 148 -30.19 -5.89 -0.31
CA VAL A 148 -29.03 -4.98 -0.36
C VAL A 148 -27.82 -5.56 0.39
N TRP A 149 -28.04 -6.20 1.54
CA TRP A 149 -26.97 -6.87 2.28
C TRP A 149 -26.38 -8.03 1.49
N GLU A 150 -27.20 -8.91 0.92
CA GLU A 150 -26.75 -10.03 0.08
C GLU A 150 -25.98 -9.52 -1.14
N ALA A 151 -26.46 -8.46 -1.79
CA ALA A 151 -25.75 -7.78 -2.88
C ALA A 151 -24.37 -7.27 -2.44
N SER A 152 -24.23 -6.67 -1.26
CA SER A 152 -22.93 -6.24 -0.71
C SER A 152 -21.96 -7.40 -0.46
N LYS A 153 -22.46 -8.63 -0.28
CA LYS A 153 -21.64 -9.84 -0.06
C LYS A 153 -21.27 -10.58 -1.34
N SER A 154 -21.89 -10.22 -2.47
CA SER A 154 -21.61 -10.82 -3.78
C SER A 154 -20.18 -10.61 -4.27
N ILE A 155 -19.44 -9.64 -3.71
CA ILE A 155 -18.00 -9.47 -3.95
C ILE A 155 -17.19 -10.65 -3.41
N GLY A 156 -17.62 -11.29 -2.32
CA GLY A 156 -16.84 -12.30 -1.60
C GLY A 156 -16.33 -13.45 -2.46
N PRO A 157 -17.15 -14.06 -3.34
CA PRO A 157 -16.69 -15.08 -4.30
C PRO A 157 -15.74 -14.55 -5.40
N VAL A 158 -15.78 -13.25 -5.72
CA VAL A 158 -14.98 -12.62 -6.78
C VAL A 158 -13.55 -12.31 -6.28
N VAL A 159 -13.37 -12.08 -4.99
CA VAL A 159 -12.08 -11.70 -4.36
C VAL A 159 -11.41 -12.83 -3.58
N ARG A 160 -11.63 -14.08 -3.97
CA ARG A 160 -10.95 -15.26 -3.40
C ARG A 160 -9.61 -15.53 -4.04
#